data_AF-A0A2G9ND79-F1
#
_entry.id   AF-A0A2G9ND79-F1
#
_cell.length_a   1.000
_cell.length_b   1.000
_cell.length_c   1.000
_cell.angle_alpha   90.00
_cell.angle_beta   90.00
_cell.angle_gamma   90.00
#
_symmetry.space_group_name_H-M   'P 1'
#
loop_
_entity.id
_entity.type
_entity.pdbx_description
1 polymer ?
#
loop_
_entity_poly.entity_id
_entity_poly.type
_entity_poly.pdbx_seq_one_letter_code
_entity_poly.pdbx_strand_id
1 'polypeptide(L)'
;MANRELLKFIRKARNEGFDDFEIKEPLLRKGWPLDIIEEAFVYLRPKIKFKNKISIYIDSEVLEGIDKRARKNLLTIPEQIEDILRRSVVNSKRVGTFKGEKLDDSLIGIFSRRQRKTLRKAKSKRKRKS
;
A
#
# COMPACT_ATOMS: atom_id res chain seq x y z
N MET A 1 13.60 7.84 29.72
CA MET A 1 14.61 6.84 29.27
C MET A 1 14.01 5.47 29.54
N ALA A 2 13.52 4.78 28.51
CA ALA A 2 12.89 3.47 28.67
C ALA A 2 13.86 2.44 29.29
N ASN A 3 13.39 1.70 30.28
CA ASN A 3 14.18 0.69 31.00
C ASN A 3 14.64 -0.42 30.02
N ARG A 4 15.95 -0.68 29.96
CA ARG A 4 16.55 -1.65 29.02
C ARG A 4 16.08 -3.08 29.26
N GLU A 5 15.76 -3.46 30.49
CA GLU A 5 15.29 -4.80 30.84
C GLU A 5 13.87 -5.03 30.32
N LEU A 6 12.99 -4.04 30.51
CA LEU A 6 11.62 -4.04 29.99
C LEU A 6 11.61 -4.18 28.47
N LEU A 7 12.48 -3.44 27.78
CA LEU A 7 12.61 -3.53 26.32
C LEU A 7 13.06 -4.92 25.85
N LYS A 8 14.00 -5.56 26.55
CA LYS A 8 14.44 -6.93 26.24
C LYS A 8 13.31 -7.94 26.47
N PHE A 9 12.55 -7.78 27.55
CA PHE A 9 11.41 -8.62 27.87
C PHE A 9 10.33 -8.54 26.78
N ILE A 10 9.88 -7.33 26.43
CA ILE A 10 8.84 -7.13 25.40
C ILE A 10 9.31 -7.69 24.05
N ARG A 11 10.59 -7.50 23.67
CA ARG A 11 11.15 -8.10 22.45
C ARG A 11 11.11 -9.63 22.48
N LYS A 12 11.50 -10.24 23.59
CA LYS A 12 11.48 -11.70 23.73
C LYS A 12 10.07 -12.24 23.63
N ALA A 13 9.10 -11.64 24.32
CA ALA A 13 7.71 -12.06 24.27
C ALA A 13 7.09 -11.91 22.87
N ARG A 14 7.39 -10.82 22.15
CA ARG A 14 6.96 -10.68 20.75
C ARG A 14 7.56 -11.75 19.85
N ASN A 15 8.82 -12.12 20.06
CA ASN A 15 9.47 -13.19 19.30
C ASN A 15 8.87 -14.57 19.60
N GLU A 16 8.30 -14.75 20.80
CA GLU A 16 7.56 -15.95 21.21
C GLU A 16 6.11 -15.96 20.67
N GLY A 17 5.64 -14.86 20.07
CA GLY A 17 4.34 -14.76 19.40
C GLY A 17 3.20 -14.21 20.26
N PHE A 18 3.50 -13.68 21.45
CA PHE A 18 2.48 -13.06 22.31
C PHE A 18 2.00 -11.72 21.74
N ASP A 19 0.69 -11.47 21.90
CA ASP A 19 0.09 -10.19 21.50
C ASP A 19 0.45 -9.05 22.46
N ASP A 20 0.40 -7.81 21.99
CA ASP A 20 0.74 -6.62 22.79
C ASP A 20 -0.14 -6.53 24.05
N PHE A 21 -1.40 -6.98 24.00
CA PHE A 21 -2.29 -7.04 25.17
C PHE A 21 -1.82 -8.06 26.21
N GLU A 22 -1.48 -9.26 25.77
CA GLU A 22 -1.00 -10.37 26.63
C GLU A 22 0.34 -10.04 27.31
N ILE A 23 1.16 -9.18 26.69
CA ILE A 23 2.41 -8.72 27.28
C ILE A 23 2.16 -7.60 28.31
N LYS A 24 1.20 -6.70 28.05
CA LYS A 24 0.88 -5.56 28.94
C LYS A 24 0.26 -6.00 30.26
N GLU A 25 -0.70 -6.92 30.20
CA GLU A 25 -1.44 -7.37 31.38
C GLU A 25 -0.55 -7.89 32.54
N PRO A 26 0.41 -8.81 32.33
CA PRO A 26 1.28 -9.29 33.39
C PRO A 26 2.24 -8.21 33.91
N LEU A 27 2.63 -7.24 33.08
CA LEU A 27 3.45 -6.10 33.53
C LEU A 27 2.66 -5.19 34.48
N LEU A 28 1.40 -4.89 34.14
CA LEU A 28 0.49 -4.12 35.01
C LEU A 28 0.19 -4.86 36.32
N ARG A 29 -0.06 -6.18 36.26
CA ARG A 29 -0.27 -7.01 37.47
C ARG A 29 0.95 -7.05 38.38
N LYS A 30 2.16 -6.94 37.83
CA LYS A 30 3.42 -6.81 38.59
C LYS A 30 3.69 -5.41 39.13
N GLY A 31 2.77 -4.46 38.92
CA GLY A 31 2.87 -3.10 39.45
C GLY A 31 3.75 -2.17 38.61
N TRP A 32 4.05 -2.51 37.35
CA TRP A 32 4.76 -1.58 36.48
C TRP A 32 3.87 -0.39 36.12
N PRO A 33 4.39 0.86 36.19
CA PRO A 33 3.63 2.05 35.79
C PRO A 33 3.21 1.98 34.32
N LEU A 34 1.96 2.30 34.04
CA LEU A 34 1.39 2.27 32.68
C LEU A 34 2.20 3.14 31.72
N ASP A 35 2.57 4.36 32.14
CA ASP A 35 3.31 5.32 31.32
C ASP A 35 4.64 4.74 30.81
N ILE A 36 5.37 4.01 31.67
CA ILE A 36 6.66 3.40 31.33
C ILE A 36 6.47 2.25 30.33
N ILE A 37 5.40 1.46 30.52
CA ILE A 37 5.05 0.37 29.60
C ILE A 37 4.75 0.96 28.23
N GLU A 38 3.89 1.99 28.17
CA GLU A 38 3.53 2.64 26.91
C GLU A 38 4.72 3.27 26.19
N GLU A 39 5.60 3.98 26.92
CA GLU A 39 6.83 4.54 26.36
C GLU A 39 7.71 3.42 25.75
N ALA A 40 7.81 2.27 26.42
CA ALA A 40 8.57 1.12 25.91
C ALA A 40 7.95 0.52 24.63
N PHE A 41 6.62 0.39 24.56
CA PHE A 41 5.94 -0.09 23.35
C PHE A 41 6.10 0.89 22.18
N VAL A 42 5.98 2.20 22.42
CA VAL A 42 6.21 3.23 21.41
C VAL A 42 7.64 3.19 20.90
N TYR A 43 8.62 3.00 21.79
CA TYR A 43 10.02 2.87 21.43
C TYR A 43 10.31 1.63 20.57
N LEU A 44 9.63 0.51 20.83
CA LEU A 44 9.80 -0.75 20.10
C LEU A 44 9.04 -0.81 18.78
N ARG A 45 8.07 0.06 18.54
CA ARG A 45 7.41 0.12 17.23
C ARG A 45 8.46 0.43 16.16
N PRO A 46 8.51 -0.35 15.06
CA PRO A 46 9.45 -0.09 13.99
C PRO A 46 9.17 1.31 13.45
N LYS A 47 10.11 2.24 13.64
CA LYS A 47 10.06 3.53 12.97
C LYS A 47 10.23 3.24 11.49
N ILE A 48 9.18 3.42 10.70
CA ILE A 48 9.24 3.29 9.25
C ILE A 48 10.24 4.36 8.77
N LYS A 49 11.48 3.95 8.51
CA LYS A 49 12.51 4.82 7.97
C LYS A 49 12.31 4.90 6.47
N PHE A 50 11.53 5.88 6.03
CA PHE A 50 11.51 6.23 4.62
C PHE A 50 12.89 6.76 4.23
N LYS A 51 13.55 6.13 3.25
CA LYS A 51 14.85 6.60 2.73
C LYS A 51 14.73 8.03 2.16
N ASN A 52 13.58 8.33 1.56
CA ASN A 52 13.30 9.60 0.91
C ASN A 52 12.04 10.22 1.53
N LYS A 53 12.07 11.53 1.79
CA LYS A 53 10.93 12.32 2.25
C LYS A 53 10.62 13.41 1.23
N ILE A 54 9.35 13.57 0.90
CA ILE A 54 8.87 14.63 0.02
C ILE A 54 7.90 15.49 0.84
N SER A 55 8.09 16.80 0.82
CA SER A 55 7.15 17.76 1.40
C SER A 55 6.51 18.53 0.25
N ILE A 56 5.18 18.55 0.19
CA ILE A 56 4.41 19.22 -0.85
C ILE A 56 3.39 20.14 -0.20
N TYR A 57 3.21 21.32 -0.79
CA TYR A 57 2.12 22.22 -0.48
C TYR A 57 1.04 22.03 -1.55
N ILE A 58 -0.21 21.91 -1.13
CA ILE A 58 -1.34 21.58 -1.99
C ILE A 58 -2.45 22.60 -1.71
N ASP A 59 -3.07 23.10 -2.77
CA ASP A 59 -4.23 23.99 -2.66
C ASP A 59 -5.45 23.27 -2.06
N SER A 60 -6.35 24.04 -1.44
CA SER A 60 -7.54 23.51 -0.76
C SER A 60 -8.44 22.69 -1.69
N GLU A 61 -8.66 23.16 -2.92
CA GLU A 61 -9.50 22.47 -3.91
C GLU A 61 -8.97 21.08 -4.27
N VAL A 62 -7.65 20.95 -4.42
CA VAL A 62 -6.99 19.68 -4.73
C VAL A 62 -7.05 18.75 -3.51
N LEU A 63 -6.86 19.30 -2.31
CA LEU A 63 -6.97 18.54 -1.06
C LEU A 63 -8.37 17.94 -0.89
N GLU A 64 -9.44 18.70 -1.18
CA GLU A 64 -10.81 18.19 -1.15
C GLU A 64 -11.03 17.05 -2.16
N GLY A 65 -10.45 17.15 -3.35
CA GLY A 65 -10.49 16.10 -4.36
C GLY A 65 -9.82 14.81 -3.88
N ILE A 66 -8.68 14.93 -3.20
CA ILE A 66 -7.96 13.80 -2.60
C ILE A 66 -8.76 13.20 -1.45
N ASP A 67 -9.34 14.01 -0.57
CA ASP A 67 -10.14 13.54 0.58
C ASP A 67 -11.37 12.74 0.13
N LYS A 68 -12.10 13.22 -0.88
CA LYS A 68 -13.23 12.49 -1.48
C LYS A 68 -12.82 11.10 -1.99
N ARG A 69 -11.63 10.98 -2.61
CA ARG A 69 -11.09 9.67 -3.03
C ARG A 69 -10.67 8.81 -1.86
N ALA A 70 -10.00 9.38 -0.86
CA ALA A 70 -9.52 8.69 0.32
C ALA A 70 -10.69 8.00 1.05
N ARG A 71 -11.79 8.74 1.27
CA ARG A 71 -13.03 8.20 1.87
C ARG A 71 -13.63 7.05 1.06
N LYS A 72 -13.68 7.19 -0.27
CA LYS A 72 -14.22 6.15 -1.16
C LYS A 72 -13.40 4.86 -1.11
N ASN A 73 -12.08 4.99 -0.97
CA ASN A 73 -11.16 3.86 -0.95
C ASN A 73 -10.87 3.33 0.46
N LEU A 74 -11.49 3.92 1.51
CA LEU A 74 -11.24 3.61 2.92
C LEU A 74 -9.76 3.76 3.31
N LEU A 75 -9.11 4.81 2.79
CA LEU A 75 -7.73 5.17 3.06
C LEU A 75 -7.65 6.52 3.78
N THR A 76 -6.55 6.75 4.48
CA THR A 76 -6.19 8.10 4.96
C THR A 76 -5.64 8.95 3.81
N ILE A 77 -5.63 10.27 3.97
CA ILE A 77 -5.10 11.20 2.94
C ILE A 77 -3.64 10.86 2.57
N PRO A 78 -2.71 10.62 3.53
CA PRO A 78 -1.32 10.26 3.19
C PRO A 78 -1.22 8.95 2.39
N GLU A 79 -1.97 7.92 2.79
CA GLU A 79 -2.01 6.63 2.09
C GLU A 79 -2.58 6.78 0.67
N GLN A 80 -3.61 7.63 0.51
CA GLN A 80 -4.20 7.90 -0.79
C GLN A 80 -3.22 8.63 -1.72
N ILE A 81 -2.43 9.58 -1.19
CA ILE A 81 -1.36 10.25 -1.95
C ILE A 81 -0.28 9.24 -2.35
N GLU A 82 0.14 8.37 -1.43
CA GLU A 82 1.11 7.32 -1.72
C GLU A 82 0.60 6.37 -2.82
N ASP A 83 -0.66 5.93 -2.74
CA ASP A 83 -1.28 5.06 -3.74
C ASP A 83 -1.34 5.74 -5.12
N ILE A 84 -1.68 7.02 -5.18
CA ILE A 84 -1.68 7.80 -6.43
C ILE A 84 -0.27 7.84 -7.03
N LEU A 85 0.74 8.19 -6.24
CA LEU A 85 2.13 8.25 -6.70
C LEU A 85 2.64 6.88 -7.16
N ARG A 86 2.35 5.83 -6.38
CA ARG A 86 2.72 4.44 -6.71
C ARG A 86 2.09 4.01 -8.04
N ARG A 87 0.78 4.22 -8.22
CA ARG A 87 0.07 3.89 -9.46
C ARG A 87 0.60 4.68 -10.65
N SER A 88 0.88 5.97 -10.47
CA SER A 88 1.47 6.82 -11.52
C SER A 88 2.79 6.23 -12.02
N VAL A 89 3.70 5.84 -11.11
CA VAL A 89 5.00 5.24 -11.45
C VAL A 89 4.85 3.85 -12.08
N VAL A 90 3.94 3.01 -11.59
CA VAL A 90 3.72 1.68 -12.18
C VAL A 90 3.14 1.80 -13.59
N ASN A 91 2.22 2.74 -13.80
CA ASN A 91 1.61 2.97 -15.11
C ASN A 91 2.63 3.53 -16.09
N SER A 92 3.49 4.46 -15.69
CA SER A 92 4.51 5.03 -16.59
C SER A 92 5.50 3.98 -17.10
N LYS A 93 5.89 3.00 -16.27
CA LYS A 93 6.75 1.89 -16.68
C LYS A 93 6.12 0.97 -17.73
N ARG A 94 4.79 0.81 -17.72
CA ARG A 94 4.06 -0.04 -18.69
C ARG A 94 3.93 0.61 -20.07
N VAL A 95 4.03 1.94 -20.16
CA VAL A 95 3.95 2.66 -21.44
C VAL A 95 5.27 2.58 -22.23
N GLY A 96 6.38 2.18 -21.59
CA GLY A 96 7.70 2.00 -22.22
C GLY A 96 7.84 0.85 -23.22
N THR A 97 6.75 0.14 -23.56
CA THR A 97 6.77 -0.87 -24.62
C THR A 97 5.61 -0.74 -25.61
N PHE A 98 5.08 0.47 -25.80
CA PHE A 98 4.58 0.78 -27.14
C PHE A 98 5.82 0.88 -28.06
N LYS A 99 6.29 -0.27 -28.57
CA LYS A 99 6.85 -0.28 -29.92
C LYS A 99 5.84 0.51 -30.73
N GLY A 100 6.20 1.70 -31.24
CA GLY A 100 5.27 2.52 -32.00
C GLY A 100 4.56 1.59 -32.98
N GLU A 101 3.26 1.37 -32.75
CA GLU A 101 2.46 0.62 -33.71
C GLU A 101 2.70 1.36 -35.01
N LYS A 102 3.22 0.65 -36.03
CA LYS A 102 3.40 1.26 -37.33
C LYS A 102 2.07 1.90 -37.66
N LEU A 103 2.08 3.16 -38.11
CA LEU A 103 0.86 3.91 -38.40
C LEU A 103 -0.13 3.04 -39.21
N ASP A 104 0.41 2.22 -40.11
CA ASP A 104 -0.30 1.22 -40.89
C ASP A 104 -1.07 0.19 -40.05
N ASP A 105 -0.51 -0.38 -38.99
CA ASP A 105 -1.20 -1.32 -38.09
C ASP A 105 -2.34 -0.63 -37.32
N SER A 106 -2.14 0.64 -36.94
CA SER A 106 -3.17 1.45 -36.29
C SER A 106 -4.32 1.79 -37.25
N LEU A 107 -3.99 2.17 -38.49
CA LEU A 107 -4.95 2.42 -39.56
C LEU A 107 -5.69 1.13 -39.95
N ILE A 108 -5.00 0.00 -40.05
CA ILE A 108 -5.62 -1.31 -40.24
C ILE A 108 -6.53 -1.64 -39.04
N GLY A 109 -6.21 -1.27 -37.81
CA GLY A 109 -7.10 -1.45 -36.66
C GLY A 109 -8.40 -0.63 -36.75
N ILE A 110 -8.31 0.61 -37.24
CA ILE A 110 -9.45 1.53 -37.39
C ILE A 110 -10.33 1.13 -38.59
N PHE A 111 -9.70 0.79 -39.73
CA PHE A 111 -10.39 0.53 -40.98
C PHE A 111 -10.70 -0.96 -41.21
N SER A 112 -9.93 -1.88 -40.62
CA SER A 112 -10.35 -3.27 -40.54
C SER A 112 -11.46 -3.35 -39.50
N ARG A 113 -12.70 -3.23 -39.98
CA ARG A 113 -13.89 -3.64 -39.25
C ARG A 113 -13.90 -5.16 -39.06
N ARG A 114 -12.82 -5.75 -38.53
CA ARG A 114 -12.80 -7.13 -38.06
C ARG A 114 -13.70 -7.19 -36.84
N GLN A 115 -14.94 -7.54 -37.14
CA GLN A 115 -16.04 -7.78 -36.22
C GLN A 115 -15.51 -8.38 -34.90
N ARG A 116 -15.74 -7.68 -33.78
CA ARG A 116 -15.49 -8.12 -32.39
C ARG A 116 -16.06 -9.52 -32.04
N LYS A 117 -16.77 -10.19 -32.96
CA LYS A 117 -17.40 -11.50 -32.80
C LYS A 117 -16.40 -12.68 -32.88
N THR A 118 -15.27 -12.58 -33.59
CA THR A 118 -14.36 -13.73 -33.78
C THR A 118 -13.42 -13.98 -32.59
N LEU A 119 -12.95 -12.94 -31.89
CA LEU A 119 -12.04 -13.09 -30.74
C LEU A 119 -12.70 -13.72 -29.50
N ARG A 120 -14.01 -13.50 -29.29
CA ARG A 120 -14.76 -14.18 -28.21
C ARG A 120 -14.94 -15.68 -28.48
N LYS A 121 -15.14 -16.09 -29.74
CA LYS A 121 -15.26 -17.51 -30.12
C LYS A 121 -13.93 -18.28 -29.98
N ALA A 122 -12.80 -17.65 -30.28
CA ALA A 122 -11.49 -18.29 -30.13
C ALA A 122 -11.12 -18.57 -28.66
N LYS A 123 -11.41 -17.65 -27.74
CA LYS A 123 -11.17 -17.86 -26.29
C LYS A 123 -12.12 -18.91 -25.67
N SER A 124 -13.37 -18.97 -26.13
CA SER A 124 -14.34 -19.98 -25.69
C SER A 124 -13.95 -21.41 -26.09
N LYS A 125 -13.43 -21.62 -27.31
CA LYS A 125 -12.98 -22.96 -27.76
C LYS A 125 -11.73 -23.46 -27.02
N ARG A 126 -10.84 -22.55 -26.61
CA ARG A 126 -9.59 -22.90 -25.92
C ARG A 126 -9.83 -23.35 -24.47
N LYS A 127 -10.87 -22.83 -23.81
CA LYS A 127 -11.26 -23.19 -22.43
C LYS A 127 -12.03 -24.52 -22.31
N ARG A 128 -12.43 -25.11 -23.44
CA ARG A 128 -13.12 -26.42 -23.49
C ARG A 128 -12.17 -27.59 -23.83
N LYS A 129 -10.89 -27.31 -24.08
CA LYS A 129 -9.87 -28.32 -24.42
C LYS A 129 -8.74 -28.41 -23.38
N SER A 130 -8.92 -27.77 -22.22
CA SER A 130 -8.04 -27.87 -21.04
C SER A 130 -8.82 -28.53 -19.91
#